data_AF-A0ABD5DVQ0-F1
#
_entry.id   AF-A0ABD5DVQ0-F1
#
_cell.length_a   1.000
_cell.length_b   1.000
_cell.length_c   1.000
_cell.angle_alpha   90.00
_cell.angle_beta   90.00
_cell.angle_gamma   90.00
#
_symmetry.space_group_name_H-M   'P 1'
#
loop_
_entity.id
_entity.type
_entity.pdbx_description
1 polymer ?
#
loop_
_entity_poly.entity_id
_entity_poly.type
_entity_poly.pdbx_seq_one_letter_code
_entity_poly.pdbx_strand_id
1 'polypeptide(L)'
;IRSGTIKSYTITEQGDEQITGFHLAGDLVGFDAIGTGLHPSFAQALETSMVCEIPFETLDDLSGKMPNLRQQMMRLMSGEIKGDQDMILLLSKKNAEERLAAFIYNLSRRFAQRGFSPREFRLTMTRGDIGN
;
A
#
# COMPACT_ATOMS: atom_id res chain seq x y z
N ILE A 1 1.63 -6.70 -6.57
CA ILE A 1 3.04 -7.00 -6.25
C ILE A 1 3.23 -8.50 -6.07
N ARG A 2 4.09 -9.14 -6.87
CA ARG A 2 4.38 -10.58 -6.77
C ARG A 2 5.44 -10.88 -5.71
N SER A 3 6.46 -10.03 -5.59
CA SER A 3 7.49 -10.04 -4.54
C SER A 3 8.14 -8.65 -4.42
N GLY A 4 8.76 -8.38 -3.27
CA GLY A 4 9.41 -7.10 -2.98
C GLY A 4 8.50 -6.10 -2.27
N THR A 5 8.96 -4.84 -2.24
CA THR A 5 8.31 -3.73 -1.53
C THR A 5 8.30 -2.48 -2.40
N ILE A 6 7.17 -1.76 -2.43
CA ILE A 6 6.99 -0.51 -3.16
C ILE A 6 6.49 0.57 -2.19
N LYS A 7 6.98 1.80 -2.31
CA LYS A 7 6.36 2.97 -1.67
C LYS A 7 5.47 3.71 -2.67
N SER A 8 4.37 4.27 -2.18
CA SER A 8 3.59 5.30 -2.88
C SER A 8 3.84 6.65 -2.23
N TYR A 9 3.97 7.69 -3.04
CA TYR A 9 4.22 9.05 -2.56
C TYR A 9 3.64 10.10 -3.51
N THR A 10 3.50 11.32 -3.00
CA THR A 10 3.19 12.52 -3.77
C THR A 10 4.28 13.57 -3.57
N ILE A 11 4.29 14.61 -4.42
CA ILE A 11 5.22 15.72 -4.31
C ILE A 11 4.40 16.97 -4.01
N THR A 12 4.74 17.68 -2.93
CA THR A 12 4.10 18.94 -2.57
C THR A 12 4.46 20.05 -3.56
N GLU A 13 3.73 21.17 -3.54
CA GLU A 13 4.09 22.33 -4.37
C GLU A 13 5.50 22.88 -4.07
N GLN A 14 6.04 22.59 -2.88
CA GLN A 14 7.37 23.00 -2.44
C GLN A 14 8.47 22.03 -2.89
N GLY A 15 8.09 20.88 -3.50
CA GLY A 15 9.02 19.86 -3.98
C GLY A 15 9.34 18.76 -2.97
N ASP A 16 8.67 18.75 -1.81
CA ASP A 16 8.89 17.73 -0.79
C ASP A 16 8.15 16.44 -1.14
N GLU A 17 8.84 15.31 -0.97
CA GLU A 17 8.23 13.98 -1.07
C GLU A 17 7.41 13.69 0.19
N GLN A 18 6.16 13.25 0.01
CA GLN A 18 5.32 12.73 1.08
C GLN A 18 4.85 11.32 0.74
N ILE A 19 5.32 10.34 1.51
CA ILE A 19 4.91 8.95 1.42
C ILE A 19 3.48 8.84 1.93
N THR A 20 2.66 8.15 1.14
CA THR A 20 1.25 7.88 1.44
C THR A 20 1.03 6.42 1.81
N GLY A 21 1.94 5.51 1.44
CA GLY A 21 1.81 4.10 1.81
C GLY A 21 2.99 3.23 1.42
N PHE A 22 3.06 2.06 2.08
CA PHE A 22 4.00 0.98 1.74
C PHE A 22 3.24 -0.27 1.34
N HIS A 23 3.62 -0.80 0.18
CA HIS A 23 2.99 -1.93 -0.46
C HIS A 23 3.91 -3.15 -0.42
N LEU A 24 3.37 -4.28 0.03
CA LEU A 24 4.06 -5.56 0.16
C LEU A 24 3.56 -6.56 -0.89
N ALA A 25 4.20 -7.73 -0.94
CA ALA A 25 3.72 -8.85 -1.75
C ALA A 25 2.22 -9.14 -1.53
N GLY A 26 1.47 -9.31 -2.61
CA GLY A 26 0.02 -9.51 -2.60
C GLY A 26 -0.81 -8.23 -2.71
N ASP A 27 -0.22 -7.05 -2.52
CA ASP A 27 -0.96 -5.80 -2.69
C ASP A 27 -1.13 -5.42 -4.17
N LEU A 28 -2.17 -4.65 -4.44
CA LEU A 28 -2.37 -3.92 -5.70
C LEU A 28 -1.98 -2.47 -5.49
N VAL A 29 -1.43 -1.85 -6.53
CA VAL A 29 -1.03 -0.44 -6.55
C VAL A 29 -1.73 0.21 -7.73
N GLY A 30 -2.26 1.42 -7.53
CA GLY A 30 -2.92 2.20 -8.59
C GLY A 30 -4.45 2.29 -8.51
N PHE A 31 -5.06 1.90 -7.38
CA PHE A 31 -6.51 2.08 -7.18
C PHE A 31 -6.93 3.55 -7.17
N ASP A 32 -6.05 4.44 -6.72
CA ASP A 32 -6.21 5.89 -6.71
C ASP A 32 -6.37 6.52 -8.11
N ALA A 33 -5.92 5.83 -9.16
CA ALA A 33 -6.02 6.30 -10.54
C ALA A 33 -7.34 5.94 -11.23
N ILE A 34 -8.13 5.02 -10.67
CA ILE A 34 -9.33 4.48 -11.34
C ILE A 34 -10.37 5.59 -11.61
N GLY A 35 -10.55 6.51 -10.67
CA GLY A 35 -11.60 7.53 -10.77
C GLY A 35 -11.40 8.54 -11.91
N THR A 36 -10.15 8.83 -12.29
CA THR A 36 -9.80 9.85 -13.28
C THR A 36 -9.11 9.28 -14.53
N GLY A 37 -8.66 8.01 -14.47
CA GLY A 37 -7.81 7.39 -15.49
C GLY A 37 -6.37 7.91 -15.48
N LEU A 38 -5.98 8.72 -14.49
CA LEU A 38 -4.65 9.31 -14.37
C LEU A 38 -4.09 9.01 -12.97
N HIS A 39 -2.83 8.59 -12.89
CA HIS A 39 -2.16 8.34 -11.61
C HIS A 39 -1.89 9.67 -10.88
N PRO A 40 -2.52 9.91 -9.71
CA PRO A 40 -2.25 11.11 -8.92
C PRO A 40 -1.01 10.96 -8.04
N SER A 41 -0.52 9.73 -7.84
CA SER A 41 0.63 9.40 -7.01
C SER A 41 1.73 8.70 -7.81
N PHE A 42 2.94 8.71 -7.24
CA PHE A 42 4.07 7.95 -7.72
C PHE A 42 4.15 6.61 -7.01
N ALA A 43 4.78 5.62 -7.65
CA ALA A 43 5.10 4.33 -7.06
C ALA A 43 6.56 3.98 -7.36
N GLN A 44 7.33 3.67 -6.32
CA GLN A 44 8.76 3.35 -6.45
C GLN A 44 9.12 2.08 -5.68
N ALA A 45 9.85 1.18 -6.35
CA ALA A 45 10.39 -0.01 -5.72
C ALA A 45 11.49 0.36 -4.70
N LEU A 46 11.39 -0.18 -3.49
CA LEU A 46 12.37 0.00 -2.40
C LEU A 46 13.44 -1.09 -2.37
N GLU A 47 13.19 -2.18 -3.10
CA GLU A 47 14.10 -3.28 -3.32
C GLU A 47 13.79 -3.91 -4.69
N THR A 48 14.64 -4.83 -5.15
CA THR A 48 14.33 -5.64 -6.34
C THR A 48 12.97 -6.32 -6.17
N SER A 49 12.01 -5.90 -6.98
CA SER A 49 10.60 -6.28 -6.84
C SER A 49 10.09 -6.90 -8.15
N MET A 50 9.20 -7.89 -8.04
CA MET A 50 8.48 -8.44 -9.18
C MET A 50 7.03 -7.98 -9.13
N VAL A 51 6.54 -7.48 -10.25
CA VAL A 51 5.16 -6.98 -10.39
C VAL A 51 4.45 -7.74 -11.51
N CYS A 52 3.14 -7.89 -11.36
CA CYS A 52 2.27 -8.35 -12.43
C CYS A 52 1.46 -7.14 -12.86
N GLU A 53 1.70 -6.68 -14.09
CA GLU A 53 0.92 -5.61 -14.68
C GLU A 53 -0.41 -6.18 -15.19
N ILE A 54 -1.51 -5.54 -14.79
CA ILE A 54 -2.85 -5.96 -15.17
C ILE A 54 -3.50 -4.75 -15.85
N PRO A 55 -3.76 -4.81 -17.17
CA PRO A 55 -4.48 -3.75 -17.86
C PRO A 55 -5.85 -3.54 -17.23
N PHE A 56 -6.16 -2.32 -16.83
CA PHE A 56 -7.38 -2.04 -16.07
C PHE A 56 -8.65 -2.40 -16.86
N GLU A 57 -8.70 -2.09 -18.15
CA GLU A 57 -9.82 -2.45 -19.03
C GLU A 57 -10.07 -3.97 -19.06
N THR A 58 -9.00 -4.77 -19.07
CA THR A 58 -9.12 -6.23 -19.03
C THR A 58 -9.61 -6.70 -17.66
N LEU A 59 -9.12 -6.10 -16.58
CA LEU A 59 -9.56 -6.42 -15.22
C LEU A 59 -11.04 -6.08 -15.01
N ASP A 60 -11.51 -4.95 -15.53
CA ASP A 60 -12.90 -4.50 -15.45
C ASP A 60 -13.84 -5.44 -16.21
N ASP A 61 -13.51 -5.78 -17.47
CA ASP A 61 -14.28 -6.74 -18.28
C ASP A 61 -14.36 -8.12 -17.60
N LEU A 62 -13.25 -8.63 -17.06
CA LEU A 62 -13.23 -9.89 -16.33
C LEU A 62 -14.04 -9.82 -15.04
N SER A 63 -14.05 -8.67 -14.36
CA SER A 63 -14.83 -8.46 -13.14
C SER A 63 -16.33 -8.43 -13.42
N GLY A 64 -16.74 -7.97 -14.60
CA GLY A 64 -18.12 -8.11 -15.10
C GLY A 64 -18.53 -9.57 -15.29
N LYS A 65 -17.59 -10.43 -15.71
CA LYS A 65 -17.83 -11.86 -16.00
C LYS A 65 -17.69 -12.78 -14.78
N MET A 66 -16.89 -12.38 -13.79
CA MET A 66 -16.55 -13.21 -12.63
C MET A 66 -16.98 -12.51 -11.32
N PRO A 67 -18.15 -12.86 -10.75
CA PRO A 67 -18.66 -12.22 -9.54
C PRO A 67 -17.70 -12.25 -8.34
N ASN A 68 -16.97 -13.36 -8.18
CA ASN A 68 -15.99 -13.53 -7.10
C ASN A 68 -14.80 -12.59 -7.25
N LEU A 69 -14.35 -12.32 -8.49
CA LEU A 69 -13.27 -11.37 -8.76
C LEU A 69 -13.71 -9.96 -8.42
N ARG A 70 -14.90 -9.55 -8.87
CA ARG A 70 -15.48 -8.24 -8.53
C ARG A 70 -15.62 -8.04 -7.02
N GLN A 71 -16.14 -9.05 -6.30
CA GLN A 71 -16.22 -8.99 -4.84
C GLN A 71 -14.84 -8.84 -4.20
N GLN A 72 -13.83 -9.53 -4.73
CA GLN A 72 -12.47 -9.40 -4.24
C GLN A 72 -11.88 -8.01 -4.51
N MET A 73 -12.10 -7.42 -5.68
CA MET A 73 -11.68 -6.04 -5.95
C MET A 73 -12.32 -5.04 -5.00
N MET A 74 -13.64 -5.14 -4.78
CA MET A 74 -14.35 -4.28 -3.82
C MET A 74 -13.80 -4.42 -2.39
N ARG A 75 -13.46 -5.64 -1.96
CA ARG A 75 -12.84 -5.89 -0.66
C ARG A 75 -11.45 -5.27 -0.57
N LEU A 76 -10.65 -5.32 -1.64
CA LEU A 76 -9.30 -4.76 -1.66
C LEU A 76 -9.36 -3.23 -1.60
N MET A 77 -10.20 -2.58 -2.40
CA MET A 77 -10.42 -1.13 -2.35
C MET A 77 -10.97 -0.69 -0.98
N SER A 78 -11.94 -1.43 -0.42
CA SER A 78 -12.44 -1.15 0.93
C SER A 78 -11.37 -1.31 2.02
N GLY A 79 -10.45 -2.26 1.83
CA GLY A 79 -9.31 -2.48 2.72
C GLY A 79 -8.32 -1.32 2.68
N GLU A 80 -8.07 -0.75 1.50
CA GLU A 80 -7.20 0.43 1.31
C GLU A 80 -7.81 1.67 1.98
N ILE A 81 -9.09 1.97 1.73
CA ILE A 81 -9.81 3.08 2.38
C ILE A 81 -9.71 2.98 3.91
N LYS A 82 -9.88 1.77 4.45
CA LYS A 82 -9.74 1.55 5.90
C LYS A 82 -8.31 1.81 6.36
N GLY A 83 -7.31 1.35 5.61
CA GLY A 83 -5.91 1.60 5.89
C GLY A 83 -5.59 3.09 5.95
N ASP A 84 -6.11 3.88 5.00
CA ASP A 84 -5.93 5.32 4.94
C ASP A 84 -6.61 6.03 6.12
N GLN A 85 -7.81 5.57 6.52
CA GLN A 85 -8.49 6.08 7.71
C GLN A 85 -7.69 5.81 9.00
N ASP A 86 -7.12 4.60 9.13
CA ASP A 86 -6.25 4.25 10.25
C ASP A 86 -4.98 5.12 10.25
N MET A 87 -4.42 5.43 9.07
CA MET A 87 -3.28 6.33 8.91
C MET A 87 -3.63 7.77 9.35
N ILE A 88 -4.77 8.31 8.92
CA ILE A 88 -5.23 9.65 9.33
C ILE A 88 -5.38 9.73 10.85
N LEU A 89 -5.94 8.69 11.48
CA LEU A 89 -6.06 8.64 12.94
C LEU A 89 -4.69 8.64 13.63
N LEU A 90 -3.75 7.85 13.10
CA LEU A 90 -2.38 7.75 13.60
C LEU A 90 -1.66 9.11 13.52
N LEU A 91 -1.78 9.82 12.40
CA LEU A 91 -1.21 11.16 12.24
C LEU A 91 -1.88 12.21 13.13
N SER A 92 -3.18 12.06 13.42
CA SER A 92 -3.95 13.08 14.15
C SER A 92 -3.89 12.93 15.68
N LYS A 93 -3.75 11.70 16.19
CA LYS A 93 -3.97 11.41 17.63
C LYS A 93 -2.80 10.73 18.33
N LYS A 94 -1.88 10.11 17.60
CA LYS A 94 -0.77 9.36 18.20
C LYS A 94 0.51 10.19 18.29
N ASN A 95 1.25 10.02 19.37
CA ASN A 95 2.60 10.57 19.53
C ASN A 95 3.65 9.74 18.74
N ALA A 96 4.88 10.22 18.64
CA ALA A 96 5.93 9.57 17.84
C ALA A 96 6.20 8.10 18.22
N GLU A 97 6.22 7.79 19.51
CA GLU A 97 6.42 6.42 20.02
C GLU A 97 5.27 5.50 19.59
N GLU A 98 4.04 5.96 19.77
CA GLU A 98 2.84 5.23 19.38
C GLU A 98 2.73 5.03 17.86
N ARG A 99 3.17 6.01 17.06
CA ARG A 99 3.19 5.92 15.60
C ARG A 99 4.15 4.84 15.14
N LEU A 100 5.37 4.85 15.66
CA LEU A 100 6.38 3.84 15.31
C LEU A 100 5.93 2.44 15.76
N ALA A 101 5.39 2.31 16.97
CA ALA A 101 4.86 1.04 17.46
C ALA A 101 3.70 0.53 16.59
N ALA A 102 2.77 1.41 16.20
CA ALA A 102 1.66 1.05 15.32
C ALA A 102 2.14 0.65 13.91
N PHE A 103 3.14 1.33 13.36
CA PHE A 103 3.76 0.99 12.08
C PHE A 103 4.40 -0.41 12.13
N ILE A 104 5.24 -0.69 13.13
CA ILE A 104 5.88 -1.99 13.31
C ILE A 104 4.83 -3.10 13.50
N TYR A 105 3.79 -2.82 14.29
CA TYR A 105 2.69 -3.76 14.52
C TYR A 105 1.89 -4.05 13.24
N ASN A 106 1.60 -3.03 12.44
CA ASN A 106 0.93 -3.20 11.15
C ASN A 106 1.76 -4.10 10.23
N LEU A 107 3.07 -3.85 10.13
CA LEU A 107 3.97 -4.62 9.30
C LEU A 107 4.06 -6.08 9.75
N SER A 108 4.21 -6.32 11.07
CA SER A 108 4.19 -7.67 11.68
C SER A 108 2.91 -8.44 11.30
N ARG A 109 1.73 -7.83 11.45
CA ARG A 109 0.46 -8.45 11.10
C ARG A 109 0.37 -8.79 9.62
N ARG A 110 0.83 -7.90 8.75
CA ARG A 110 0.79 -8.09 7.30
C ARG A 110 1.74 -9.19 6.85
N PHE A 111 2.92 -9.31 7.47
CA PHE A 111 3.83 -10.44 7.26
C PHE A 111 3.20 -11.76 7.72
N ALA A 112 2.59 -11.79 8.91
CA ALA A 112 1.91 -12.98 9.43
C ALA A 112 0.81 -13.49 8.49
N GLN A 113 -0.03 -12.58 7.97
CA GLN A 113 -1.08 -12.89 7.00
C GLN A 113 -0.54 -13.48 5.69
N ARG A 114 0.72 -13.20 5.36
CA ARG A 114 1.41 -13.67 4.15
C ARG A 114 2.28 -14.90 4.41
N GLY A 115 2.19 -15.51 5.61
CA GLY A 115 2.90 -16.72 5.99
C GLY A 115 4.34 -16.51 6.47
N PHE A 116 4.74 -15.26 6.74
CA PHE A 116 6.05 -14.94 7.31
C PHE A 116 6.01 -14.88 8.85
N SER A 117 7.20 -14.85 9.47
CA SER A 117 7.31 -14.71 10.93
C SER A 117 6.71 -13.37 11.39
N PRO A 118 5.78 -13.38 12.37
CA PRO A 118 5.29 -12.14 12.99
C PRO A 118 6.31 -11.50 13.93
N ARG A 119 7.38 -12.23 14.30
CA ARG A 119 8.35 -11.81 15.31
C ARG A 119 9.66 -11.31 14.74
N GLU A 120 9.96 -11.67 13.49
CA GLU A 120 11.20 -11.34 12.82
C GLU A 120 10.91 -11.01 11.35
N PHE A 121 11.23 -9.78 10.97
CA PHE A 121 11.07 -9.28 9.60
C PHE A 121 12.02 -8.11 9.36
N ARG A 122 12.42 -7.94 8.10
CA ARG A 122 13.27 -6.84 7.67
C ARG A 122 12.42 -5.62 7.32
N LEU A 123 12.87 -4.44 7.74
CA LEU A 123 12.36 -3.16 7.24
C LEU A 123 13.07 -2.85 5.91
N THR A 124 12.33 -2.94 4.81
CA THR A 124 12.86 -2.75 3.45
C THR A 124 12.96 -1.27 3.06
N MET A 125 12.09 -0.44 3.63
CA MET A 125 12.17 1.02 3.59
C MET A 125 13.29 1.56 4.49
N THR A 126 13.81 2.74 4.16
CA THR A 126 14.83 3.39 5.00
C THR A 126 14.22 3.99 6.26
N ARG A 127 15.05 4.30 7.26
CA ARG A 127 14.57 5.05 8.45
C ARG A 127 14.05 6.45 8.08
N GLY A 128 14.58 7.04 7.00
CA GLY A 128 14.08 8.30 6.46
C GLY A 128 12.66 8.15 5.92
N ASP A 129 12.42 7.11 5.12
CA ASP A 129 11.08 6.82 4.58
C ASP A 129 10.06 6.52 5.70
N ILE A 130 10.47 5.91 6.83
CA ILE A 130 9.58 5.66 7.98
C ILE A 130 9.26 6.96 8.73
N GLY A 131 10.20 7.91 8.75
CA GLY A 131 10.04 9.20 9.41
C GLY A 131 9.30 10.24 8.56
N ASN A 132 9.20 10.00 7.25
CA ASN A 132 8.43 10.77 6.30
C ASN A 132 6.93 10.47 6.44
#